data_AF-A0AAV0CVC7-F1
#
_entry.id   AF-A0AAV0CVC7-F1
#
_cell.length_a   1.000
_cell.length_b   1.000
_cell.length_c   1.000
_cell.angle_alpha   90.00
_cell.angle_beta   90.00
_cell.angle_gamma   90.00
#
_symmetry.space_group_name_H-M   'P 1'
#
loop_
_entity.id
_entity.type
_entity.pdbx_description
1 polymer ?
#
loop_
_entity_poly.entity_id
_entity_poly.type
_entity_poly.pdbx_seq_one_letter_code
_entity_poly.pdbx_strand_id
1 'polypeptide(L)'
;MEMNKTCSLKREEEEFDFKLVREKGCELLNMLETTDFELHVQEPFFTYLKSGDKTIEGRCATDQYKKIEVGASILFNKCLLLQVQDLHYYASFREMLEAEPLCKVLPGVETTEEGVQVYRNFYSEEKEMSNGVLAICVKKPMWQPYLSMASIISVIIPYIQLLLKM
;
A
#
# COMPACT_ATOMS: atom_id res chain seq x y z
N MET A 1 -12.55 45.73 -22.74
CA MET A 1 -13.40 44.51 -22.68
C MET A 1 -12.58 43.25 -22.40
N GLU A 2 -11.28 43.19 -22.76
CA GLU A 2 -10.39 42.05 -22.45
C GLU A 2 -10.06 41.88 -20.96
N MET A 3 -9.83 42.96 -20.22
CA MET A 3 -9.41 42.91 -18.80
C MET A 3 -10.44 42.24 -17.87
N ASN A 4 -11.75 42.38 -18.16
CA ASN A 4 -12.82 41.72 -17.39
C ASN A 4 -12.94 40.23 -17.73
N LYS A 5 -12.57 39.83 -18.94
CA LYS A 5 -12.62 38.43 -19.40
C LYS A 5 -11.50 37.62 -18.73
N THR A 6 -10.29 38.18 -18.67
CA THR A 6 -9.13 37.57 -18.01
C THR A 6 -9.31 37.44 -16.49
N CYS A 7 -9.97 38.41 -15.85
CA CYS A 7 -10.26 38.33 -14.41
C CYS A 7 -11.35 37.30 -14.07
N SER A 8 -12.29 37.06 -14.99
CA SER A 8 -13.35 36.07 -14.80
C SER A 8 -12.83 34.64 -14.98
N LEU A 9 -12.01 34.41 -16.02
CA LEU A 9 -11.39 33.10 -16.29
C LEU A 9 -10.47 32.63 -15.14
N LYS A 10 -9.66 33.54 -14.57
CA LYS A 10 -8.81 33.21 -13.42
C LYS A 10 -9.59 32.77 -12.20
N ARG A 11 -10.76 33.37 -11.93
CA ARG A 11 -11.61 32.98 -10.80
C ARG A 11 -12.27 31.62 -11.03
N GLU A 12 -12.69 31.34 -12.26
CA GLU A 12 -13.26 30.04 -12.64
C GLU A 12 -12.22 28.91 -12.54
N GLU A 13 -10.97 29.17 -12.95
CA GLU A 13 -9.84 28.24 -12.79
C GLU A 13 -9.52 27.99 -11.31
N GLU A 14 -9.42 29.05 -10.50
CA GLU A 14 -9.20 28.92 -9.05
C GLU A 14 -10.33 28.13 -8.37
N GLU A 15 -11.59 28.40 -8.70
CA GLU A 15 -12.74 27.68 -8.15
C GLU A 15 -12.74 26.20 -8.54
N PHE A 16 -12.35 25.87 -9.79
CA PHE A 16 -12.17 24.50 -10.24
C PHE A 16 -11.06 23.78 -9.47
N ASP A 17 -9.91 24.43 -9.30
CA ASP A 17 -8.78 23.86 -8.55
C ASP A 17 -9.16 23.59 -7.09
N PHE A 18 -9.84 24.53 -6.43
CA PHE A 18 -10.35 24.34 -5.06
C PHE A 18 -11.34 23.18 -4.98
N LYS A 19 -12.24 23.04 -5.96
CA LYS A 19 -13.18 21.91 -6.03
C LYS A 19 -12.44 20.58 -6.17
N LEU A 20 -11.46 20.50 -7.07
CA LEU A 20 -10.66 19.28 -7.25
C LEU A 20 -9.89 18.90 -5.97
N VAL A 21 -9.24 19.89 -5.32
CA VAL A 21 -8.52 19.66 -4.06
C VAL A 21 -9.47 19.13 -2.98
N ARG A 22 -10.67 19.69 -2.87
CA ARG A 22 -11.68 19.22 -1.92
C ARG A 22 -12.12 17.79 -2.23
N GLU A 23 -12.47 17.49 -3.47
CA GLU A 23 -12.95 16.16 -3.88
C GLU A 23 -11.87 15.09 -3.63
N LYS A 24 -10.65 15.33 -4.10
CA LYS A 24 -9.53 14.41 -3.93
C LYS A 24 -9.03 14.33 -2.49
N GLY A 25 -9.13 15.42 -1.74
CA GLY A 25 -8.88 15.42 -0.29
C GLY A 25 -9.87 14.53 0.46
N CYS A 26 -11.16 14.61 0.13
CA CYS A 26 -12.17 13.71 0.71
C CYS A 26 -11.92 12.25 0.33
N GLU A 27 -11.54 11.94 -0.91
CA GLU A 27 -11.16 10.58 -1.31
C GLU A 27 -10.01 10.03 -0.43
N LEU A 28 -8.98 10.84 -0.19
CA LEU A 28 -7.85 10.46 0.66
C LEU A 28 -8.27 10.20 2.11
N LEU A 29 -9.06 11.11 2.69
CA LEU A 29 -9.55 10.97 4.06
C LEU A 29 -10.36 9.68 4.20
N ASN A 30 -11.28 9.41 3.28
CA ASN A 30 -12.08 8.19 3.29
C ASN A 30 -11.20 6.93 3.18
N MET A 31 -10.16 6.93 2.33
CA MET A 31 -9.23 5.79 2.24
C MET A 31 -8.46 5.56 3.55
N LEU A 32 -8.02 6.63 4.20
CA LEU A 32 -7.30 6.53 5.48
C LEU A 32 -8.23 6.08 6.62
N GLU A 33 -9.46 6.57 6.66
CA GLU A 33 -10.47 6.17 7.65
C GLU A 33 -10.93 4.72 7.50
N THR A 34 -10.95 4.21 6.27
CA THR A 34 -11.33 2.81 5.95
C THR A 34 -10.16 1.84 5.99
N THR A 35 -8.96 2.29 6.36
CA THR A 35 -7.80 1.41 6.52
C THR A 35 -7.94 0.62 7.82
N ASP A 36 -8.00 -0.71 7.72
CA ASP A 36 -8.15 -1.59 8.88
C ASP A 36 -6.79 -1.85 9.57
N PHE A 37 -5.72 -1.95 8.78
CA PHE A 37 -4.38 -2.28 9.29
C PHE A 37 -3.30 -1.46 8.60
N GLU A 38 -2.25 -1.11 9.37
CA GLU A 38 -1.00 -0.59 8.83
C GLU A 38 0.11 -1.62 8.99
N LEU A 39 0.80 -1.95 7.89
CA LEU A 39 1.94 -2.87 7.90
C LEU A 39 3.17 -2.20 7.30
N HIS A 40 4.34 -2.57 7.82
CA HIS A 40 5.62 -2.14 7.27
C HIS A 40 6.34 -3.30 6.58
N VAL A 41 6.78 -3.09 5.35
CA VAL A 41 7.55 -4.05 4.55
C VAL A 41 8.85 -3.39 4.07
N GLN A 42 9.97 -4.09 4.22
CA GLN A 42 11.27 -3.62 3.76
C GLN A 42 11.47 -3.83 2.25
N GLU A 43 12.39 -3.09 1.65
CA GLU A 43 12.85 -3.38 0.29
C GLU A 43 13.68 -4.68 0.25
N PRO A 44 13.64 -5.44 -0.86
CA PRO A 44 12.95 -5.15 -2.13
C PRO A 44 11.46 -5.55 -2.14
N PHE A 45 10.94 -6.15 -1.07
CA PHE A 45 9.59 -6.72 -1.04
C PHE A 45 8.49 -5.67 -1.18
N PHE A 46 8.72 -4.45 -0.68
CA PHE A 46 7.78 -3.35 -0.87
C PHE A 46 7.64 -2.98 -2.36
N THR A 47 8.75 -2.86 -3.08
CA THR A 47 8.73 -2.65 -4.53
C THR A 47 7.93 -3.74 -5.25
N TYR A 48 8.12 -5.01 -4.87
CA TYR A 48 7.38 -6.12 -5.47
C TYR A 48 5.88 -6.13 -5.15
N LEU A 49 5.48 -5.71 -3.93
CA LEU A 49 4.06 -5.51 -3.60
C LEU A 49 3.46 -4.38 -4.45
N LYS A 50 4.21 -3.30 -4.65
CA LYS A 50 3.78 -2.13 -5.42
C LYS A 50 3.58 -2.43 -6.90
N SER A 51 4.48 -3.24 -7.50
CA SER A 51 4.38 -3.71 -8.88
C SER A 51 3.34 -4.82 -9.07
N GLY A 52 3.04 -5.58 -8.02
CA GLY A 52 2.12 -6.72 -8.05
C GLY A 52 2.80 -8.06 -8.36
N ASP A 53 4.13 -8.09 -8.38
CA ASP A 53 4.89 -9.33 -8.54
C ASP A 53 4.76 -10.21 -7.29
N LYS A 54 4.83 -9.57 -6.12
CA LYS A 54 4.51 -10.17 -4.82
C LYS A 54 3.03 -9.94 -4.51
N THR A 55 2.31 -11.03 -4.29
CA THR A 55 0.86 -11.01 -3.99
C THR A 55 0.52 -11.76 -2.71
N ILE A 56 1.52 -12.33 -2.05
CA ILE A 56 1.36 -13.05 -0.79
C ILE A 56 2.37 -12.52 0.20
N GLU A 57 1.89 -12.02 1.33
CA GLU A 57 2.71 -11.49 2.42
C GLU A 57 2.72 -12.45 3.60
N GLY A 58 3.82 -13.18 3.78
CA GLY A 58 4.02 -14.08 4.91
C GLY A 58 4.44 -13.33 6.18
N ARG A 59 3.78 -13.60 7.32
CA ARG A 59 4.08 -13.04 8.64
C ARG A 59 3.98 -14.14 9.71
N CYS A 60 4.77 -14.06 10.79
CA CYS A 60 4.46 -14.85 11.99
C CYS A 60 3.07 -14.47 12.50
N ALA A 61 2.19 -15.43 12.76
CA ALA A 61 0.79 -15.21 13.09
C ALA A 61 0.58 -14.76 14.56
N THR A 62 1.17 -13.62 14.92
CA THR A 62 0.97 -12.99 16.23
C THR A 62 -0.48 -12.51 16.39
N ASP A 63 -0.89 -12.24 17.63
CA ASP A 63 -2.27 -11.82 17.95
C ASP A 63 -2.73 -10.54 17.23
N GLN A 64 -1.79 -9.69 16.79
CA GLN A 64 -2.12 -8.52 15.97
C GLN A 64 -2.59 -8.92 14.57
N TYR A 65 -1.90 -9.86 13.92
CA TYR A 65 -2.20 -10.26 12.54
C TYR A 65 -3.32 -11.29 12.46
N LYS A 66 -3.56 -12.05 13.53
CA LYS A 66 -4.71 -12.97 13.63
C LYS A 66 -6.08 -12.28 13.56
N LYS A 67 -6.12 -10.96 13.72
CA LYS A 67 -7.34 -10.14 13.58
C LYS A 67 -7.62 -9.72 12.14
N ILE A 68 -6.68 -9.95 11.22
CA ILE A 68 -6.87 -9.63 9.81
C ILE A 68 -7.93 -10.59 9.26
N GLU A 69 -8.89 -10.04 8.54
CA GLU A 69 -9.96 -10.79 7.90
C GLU A 69 -9.93 -10.58 6.39
N VAL A 70 -10.53 -11.51 5.66
CA VAL A 70 -10.71 -11.38 4.20
C VAL A 70 -11.56 -10.13 3.92
N GLY A 71 -11.13 -9.34 2.94
CA GLY A 71 -11.76 -8.07 2.58
C GLY A 71 -11.15 -6.85 3.28
N ALA A 72 -10.34 -7.04 4.33
CA ALA A 72 -9.68 -5.95 5.04
C ALA A 72 -8.75 -5.14 4.12
N SER A 73 -8.66 -3.85 4.39
CA SER A 73 -7.78 -2.90 3.72
C SER A 73 -6.51 -2.69 4.54
N ILE A 74 -5.36 -2.98 3.93
CA ILE A 74 -4.04 -2.83 4.55
C ILE A 74 -3.27 -1.72 3.87
N LEU A 75 -2.82 -0.74 4.65
CA LEU A 75 -1.93 0.32 4.18
C LEU A 75 -0.47 -0.05 4.47
N PHE A 76 0.23 -0.46 3.43
CA PHE A 76 1.65 -0.78 3.46
C PHE A 76 2.50 0.49 3.38
N ASN A 77 3.47 0.61 4.30
CA ASN A 77 4.41 1.73 4.38
C ASN A 77 3.71 3.10 4.27
N LYS A 78 2.49 3.20 4.81
CA LYS A 78 1.65 4.42 4.81
C LYS A 78 1.33 5.00 3.43
N CYS A 79 1.49 4.24 2.35
CA CYS A 79 1.32 4.79 0.99
C CYS A 79 0.79 3.82 -0.07
N LEU A 80 0.83 2.51 0.17
CA LEU A 80 0.30 1.50 -0.74
C LEU A 80 -0.89 0.80 -0.10
N LEU A 81 -2.08 1.02 -0.64
CA LEU A 81 -3.30 0.37 -0.15
C LEU A 81 -3.47 -0.96 -0.87
N LEU A 82 -3.59 -2.08 -0.14
CA LEU A 82 -3.89 -3.39 -0.69
C LEU A 82 -5.07 -4.01 0.05
N GLN A 83 -5.87 -4.82 -0.64
CA GLN A 83 -7.00 -5.52 -0.04
C GLN A 83 -6.68 -7.00 0.14
N VAL A 84 -6.99 -7.54 1.31
CA VAL A 84 -6.87 -8.97 1.61
C VAL A 84 -7.90 -9.75 0.80
N GLN A 85 -7.43 -10.70 -0.01
CA GLN A 85 -8.26 -11.59 -0.81
C GLN A 85 -8.46 -12.93 -0.14
N ASP A 86 -7.42 -13.43 0.55
CA ASP A 86 -7.46 -14.72 1.25
C ASP A 86 -6.42 -14.77 2.38
N LEU A 87 -6.58 -15.73 3.28
CA LEU A 87 -5.73 -15.94 4.45
C LEU A 87 -5.48 -17.43 4.66
N HIS A 88 -4.21 -17.83 4.64
CA HIS A 88 -3.81 -19.21 4.90
C HIS A 88 -2.86 -19.30 6.09
N TYR A 89 -3.09 -20.30 6.95
CA TYR A 89 -2.31 -20.53 8.16
C TYR A 89 -1.47 -21.80 8.02
N TYR A 90 -0.22 -21.71 8.44
CA TYR A 90 0.77 -22.79 8.38
C TYR A 90 1.50 -22.91 9.71
N ALA A 91 2.05 -24.09 10.00
CA ALA A 91 2.85 -24.28 11.20
C ALA A 91 4.23 -23.60 11.10
N SER A 92 4.76 -23.44 9.88
CA SER A 92 6.10 -22.90 9.63
C SER A 92 6.20 -22.12 8.32
N PHE A 93 7.25 -21.30 8.17
CA PHE A 93 7.57 -20.63 6.91
C PHE A 93 7.96 -21.64 5.83
N ARG A 94 8.61 -22.75 6.20
CA ARG A 94 8.92 -23.82 5.26
C ARG A 94 7.65 -24.37 4.64
N GLU A 95 6.68 -24.75 5.47
CA GLU A 95 5.40 -25.29 5.01
C GLU A 95 4.63 -24.28 4.14
N MET A 96 4.60 -23.00 4.55
CA MET A 96 4.02 -21.94 3.74
C MET A 96 4.69 -21.83 2.37
N LEU A 97 6.02 -21.84 2.30
CA LEU A 97 6.78 -21.70 1.06
C LEU A 97 6.71 -22.93 0.15
N GLU A 98 6.43 -24.10 0.71
CA GLU A 98 6.18 -25.35 -0.04
C GLU A 98 4.74 -25.41 -0.58
N ALA A 99 3.78 -24.81 0.12
CA ALA A 99 2.37 -24.80 -0.27
C ALA A 99 2.01 -23.62 -1.20
N GLU A 100 2.60 -22.45 -0.97
CA GLU A 100 2.33 -21.23 -1.74
C GLU A 100 3.31 -21.08 -2.91
N PRO A 101 2.91 -20.38 -4.00
CA PRO A 101 3.84 -20.09 -5.09
C PRO A 101 4.99 -19.21 -4.59
N LEU A 102 6.19 -19.78 -4.44
CA LEU A 102 7.39 -19.08 -3.93
C LEU A 102 7.63 -17.73 -4.63
N CYS A 103 7.48 -17.67 -5.95
CA CYS A 103 7.67 -16.43 -6.71
C CYS A 103 6.63 -15.33 -6.40
N LYS A 104 5.49 -15.67 -5.80
CA LYS A 104 4.46 -14.72 -5.34
C LYS A 104 4.65 -14.30 -3.89
N VAL A 105 5.42 -15.06 -3.11
CA VAL A 105 5.80 -14.72 -1.73
C VAL A 105 7.13 -13.96 -1.71
N LEU A 106 8.16 -14.47 -2.38
CA LEU A 106 9.52 -13.94 -2.43
C LEU A 106 10.04 -13.92 -3.87
N PRO A 107 9.64 -12.91 -4.69
CA PRO A 107 10.14 -12.79 -6.06
C PRO A 107 11.68 -12.73 -6.11
N GLY A 108 12.27 -13.52 -7.00
CA GLY A 108 13.73 -13.62 -7.18
C GLY A 108 14.42 -14.65 -6.28
N VAL A 109 13.68 -15.32 -5.37
CA VAL A 109 14.19 -16.47 -4.60
C VAL A 109 13.84 -17.76 -5.33
N GLU A 110 14.81 -18.67 -5.46
CA GLU A 110 14.66 -19.88 -6.28
C GLU A 110 14.29 -21.12 -5.46
N THR A 111 14.65 -21.15 -4.16
CA THR A 111 14.46 -22.33 -3.31
C THR A 111 13.74 -22.01 -1.99
N THR A 112 13.05 -23.01 -1.44
CA THR A 112 12.42 -22.93 -0.13
C THR A 112 13.43 -22.65 0.98
N GLU A 113 14.61 -23.27 0.91
CA GLU A 113 15.69 -23.10 1.89
C GLU A 113 16.16 -21.64 1.95
N GLU A 114 16.43 -21.03 0.80
CA GLU A 114 16.78 -19.61 0.71
C GLU A 114 15.63 -18.73 1.22
N GLY A 115 14.38 -19.07 0.88
CA GLY A 115 13.21 -18.34 1.33
C GLY A 115 13.03 -18.36 2.86
N VAL A 116 13.27 -19.49 3.50
CA VAL A 116 13.28 -19.59 4.97
C VAL A 116 14.38 -18.71 5.54
N GLN A 117 15.57 -18.67 4.93
CA GLN A 117 16.67 -17.83 5.40
C GLN A 117 16.36 -16.33 5.27
N VAL A 118 15.60 -15.92 4.26
CA VAL A 118 15.06 -14.55 4.16
C VAL A 118 14.19 -14.23 5.38
N TYR A 119 13.27 -15.12 5.76
CA TYR A 119 12.41 -14.90 6.93
C TYR A 119 13.17 -14.89 8.26
N ARG A 120 14.28 -15.63 8.37
CA ARG A 120 15.15 -15.63 9.55
C ARG A 120 15.82 -14.29 9.84
N ASN A 121 15.90 -13.40 8.85
CA ASN A 121 16.35 -12.01 9.07
C ASN A 121 15.32 -11.17 9.85
N PHE A 122 14.05 -11.62 9.93
CA PHE A 122 12.95 -10.89 10.55
C PHE A 122 12.37 -11.60 11.79
N TYR A 123 12.41 -12.93 11.80
CA TYR A 123 11.76 -13.75 12.83
C TYR A 123 12.69 -14.86 13.32
N SER A 124 12.81 -15.01 14.64
CA SER A 124 13.42 -16.20 15.24
C SER A 124 12.53 -17.42 15.02
N GLU A 125 13.16 -18.59 14.97
CA GLU A 125 12.47 -19.88 14.84
C GLU A 125 11.52 -20.13 16.03
N GLU A 126 11.91 -19.76 17.25
CA GLU A 126 11.04 -19.83 18.43
C GLU A 126 9.75 -19.02 18.26
N LYS A 127 9.86 -17.81 17.70
CA LYS A 127 8.69 -16.95 17.47
C LYS A 127 7.78 -17.50 16.38
N GLU A 128 8.35 -18.07 15.34
CA GLU A 128 7.60 -18.79 14.32
C GLU A 128 6.87 -19.98 14.94
N MET A 129 7.58 -20.87 15.65
CA MET A 129 6.99 -22.09 16.19
C MET A 129 5.90 -21.82 17.24
N SER A 130 6.02 -20.75 18.03
CA SER A 130 5.03 -20.36 19.03
C SER A 130 3.76 -19.75 18.42
N ASN A 131 3.85 -19.12 17.24
CA ASN A 131 2.74 -18.39 16.65
C ASN A 131 2.14 -19.06 15.41
N GLY A 132 2.92 -19.89 14.72
CA GLY A 132 2.69 -20.28 13.34
C GLY A 132 2.95 -19.13 12.36
N VAL A 133 2.58 -19.35 11.11
CA VAL A 133 2.74 -18.42 9.99
C VAL A 133 1.39 -18.16 9.34
N LEU A 134 1.17 -16.90 8.96
CA LEU A 134 0.03 -16.44 8.20
C LEU A 134 0.52 -15.93 6.84
N ALA A 135 -0.02 -16.49 5.76
CA ALA A 135 0.09 -15.97 4.42
C ALA A 135 -1.10 -15.06 4.13
N ILE A 136 -0.83 -13.78 3.86
CA ILE A 136 -1.84 -12.77 3.55
C ILE A 136 -1.86 -12.57 2.04
N CYS A 137 -2.84 -13.15 1.36
CA CYS A 137 -3.01 -12.98 -0.08
C CYS A 137 -3.63 -11.60 -0.33
N VAL A 138 -2.97 -10.76 -1.13
CA VAL A 138 -3.35 -9.37 -1.33
C VAL A 138 -3.53 -9.04 -2.81
N LYS A 139 -4.43 -8.10 -3.07
CA LYS A 139 -4.65 -7.52 -4.39
C LYS A 139 -4.63 -6.01 -4.33
N LYS A 140 -4.08 -5.41 -5.38
CA LYS A 140 -4.09 -3.96 -5.56
C LYS A 140 -5.47 -3.49 -6.03
N PRO A 141 -6.20 -2.67 -5.25
CA PRO A 141 -7.42 -2.04 -5.72
C PRO A 141 -7.13 -0.98 -6.79
N MET A 142 -8.15 -0.60 -7.57
CA MET A 142 -8.03 0.42 -8.61
C MET A 142 -7.65 1.79 -8.04
N TRP A 143 -8.12 2.10 -6.84
CA TRP A 143 -7.87 3.37 -6.18
C TRP A 143 -6.67 3.28 -5.24
N GLN A 144 -5.84 4.32 -5.26
CA GLN A 144 -4.62 4.38 -4.45
C GLN A 144 -4.42 5.80 -3.92
N PRO A 145 -3.90 5.97 -2.69
CA PRO A 145 -3.66 7.29 -2.13
C PRO A 145 -2.79 8.18 -3.02
N TYR A 146 -1.77 7.60 -3.66
CA TYR A 146 -0.88 8.36 -4.54
C TYR A 146 -1.57 8.94 -5.79
N LEU A 147 -2.72 8.40 -6.23
CA LEU A 147 -3.48 8.95 -7.37
C LEU A 147 -4.21 10.23 -6.99
N SER A 148 -4.92 10.22 -5.86
CA SER A 148 -5.61 11.42 -5.35
C SER A 148 -4.58 12.49 -4.95
N MET A 149 -3.45 12.10 -4.34
CA MET A 149 -2.34 13.02 -4.08
C MET A 149 -1.75 13.63 -5.35
N ALA A 150 -1.49 12.84 -6.40
CA ALA A 150 -0.99 13.36 -7.66
C ALA A 150 -1.93 14.39 -8.29
N SER A 151 -3.24 14.14 -8.19
CA SER A 151 -4.27 15.07 -8.68
C SER A 151 -4.21 16.41 -7.93
N ILE A 152 -4.18 16.37 -6.59
CA ILE A 152 -4.05 17.56 -5.74
C ILE A 152 -2.77 18.34 -6.05
N ILE A 153 -1.64 17.64 -6.12
CA ILE A 153 -0.32 18.25 -6.37
C ILE A 153 -0.29 18.94 -7.74
N SER A 154 -0.93 18.34 -8.76
CA SER A 154 -0.94 18.89 -10.12
C SER A 154 -1.54 20.30 -10.20
N VAL A 155 -2.56 20.59 -9.37
CA VAL A 155 -3.19 21.92 -9.32
C VAL A 155 -2.49 22.86 -8.35
N ILE A 156 -1.85 22.36 -7.29
CA ILE A 156 -1.14 23.21 -6.31
C ILE A 156 0.24 23.68 -6.82
N ILE A 157 0.95 22.85 -7.59
CA ILE A 157 2.32 23.14 -8.07
C ILE A 157 2.43 24.53 -8.74
N PRO A 158 1.54 24.95 -9.66
CA PRO A 158 1.62 26.26 -10.30
C PRO A 158 1.60 27.43 -9.30
N TYR A 159 0.77 27.35 -8.26
CA TYR A 159 0.69 28.39 -7.23
C TYR A 159 1.97 28.45 -6.38
N ILE A 160 2.54 27.31 -6.02
CA ILE A 160 3.83 27.26 -5.30
C ILE A 160 4.94 27.87 -6.16
N GLN A 161 4.99 27.54 -7.44
CA GLN A 161 6.00 28.10 -8.36
C GLN A 161 5.86 29.62 -8.54
N LEU A 162 4.64 30.15 -8.47
CA LEU A 162 4.40 31.60 -8.50
C LEU A 162 4.97 32.26 -7.23
N LEU A 163 4.72 31.69 -6.05
CA LEU A 163 5.22 32.20 -4.78
C LEU A 163 6.75 32.16 -4.68
N LEU A 164 7.41 31.14 -5.22
CA LEU A 164 8.88 31.02 -5.23
C LEU A 164 9.58 31.99 -6.19
N LYS A 165 8.84 32.60 -7.12
CA LYS A 165 9.36 33.60 -8.07
C LYS A 165 9.20 35.04 -7.56
N MET A 166 8.56 35.23 -6.41
CA MET A 166 8.42 36.52 -5.71
C MET A 166 9.53 36.70 -4.68
#